data_AF-A0A535F0M9-F1
#
_entry.id   AF-A0A535F0M9-F1
#
_cell.length_a   1.000
_cell.length_b   1.000
_cell.length_c   1.000
_cell.angle_alpha   90.00
_cell.angle_beta   90.00
_cell.angle_gamma   90.00
#
_symmetry.space_group_name_H-M   'P 1'
#
loop_
_entity.id
_entity.type
_entity.pdbx_description
1 polymer ?
#
loop_
_entity_poly.entity_id
_entity_poly.type
_entity_poly.pdbx_seq_one_letter_code
_entity_poly.pdbx_strand_id
1 'polypeptide(L)'
;MRQANTTAKLAITSKHLSYTGLLFIALLVSSCSFLGKADSSPTPTATVQSTQNAVSWLQIVNGQLVYGQDAQGNKIPDFSSVGYGGGGVPLPNVATRFTLNPQSTGDDTSRIQQALDQAGKLTPNGQGIRGAVMLTAGTYRISGTLAIKTSGVVLRGAGSGSGGTILLAQGQPHTLVKVGGDGTWQHDGSVHHVTDAYVPVGARTFKVDSTSGLAVGDHIIVQRPTTAAWIHAIGMDRIPPRKNGGIPRQWQPGPGLLFDRIITAVNGQQITIDAPLTNALEHDYTDATVWKYTFPGRISQTGIENLSSDAIAVTSTPNYASDAGYHKSSFVSIEAVENGWVNNVIIHHYGNGMSIGGLAKWVTITHSQSLDVVVPQEKRDAPAAFNISGQQSLIEYCKVTGFPIHAWVTQALTAGPDVFYKCSAEATSRIDGAPHQRWGTGTLFDNMSIANGHLALQNRGNFGSGQGWSAANDVLWNCVTKDYLVENPPTAHNWAFGCQGTSQTSAEPQGVIVSPGQALQPDSLYVQQLRERLHNPSLNP
;
A
#
# COMPACT_ATOMS: atom_id res chain seq x y z
N MET A 1 62.64 12.26 -28.79
CA MET A 1 63.22 12.07 -27.43
C MET A 1 62.28 11.14 -26.70
N ARG A 2 62.50 9.81 -26.68
CA ARG A 2 63.31 9.02 -25.72
C ARG A 2 63.12 9.57 -24.29
N GLN A 3 62.73 8.81 -23.26
CA GLN A 3 62.92 7.38 -23.01
C GLN A 3 62.03 6.94 -21.82
N ALA A 4 61.64 5.67 -21.83
CA ALA A 4 61.08 4.95 -20.70
C ALA A 4 62.13 4.72 -19.59
N ASN A 5 61.68 4.43 -18.37
CA ASN A 5 62.36 3.49 -17.48
C ASN A 5 61.40 2.84 -16.46
N THR A 6 61.30 1.52 -16.59
CA THR A 6 61.03 0.47 -15.58
C THR A 6 61.91 0.65 -14.33
N THR A 7 61.66 0.10 -13.13
CA THR A 7 61.80 -1.33 -12.72
C THR A 7 61.48 -1.37 -11.19
N ALA A 8 60.49 -2.14 -10.71
CA ALA A 8 60.55 -3.45 -10.01
C ALA A 8 60.90 -3.51 -8.50
N LYS A 9 59.97 -4.15 -7.76
CA LYS A 9 60.07 -5.18 -6.67
C LYS A 9 61.20 -5.14 -5.63
N LEU A 10 60.82 -5.29 -4.35
CA LEU A 10 61.34 -6.28 -3.35
C LEU A 10 60.36 -6.28 -2.15
N ALA A 11 59.65 -7.36 -1.81
CA ALA A 11 60.03 -8.59 -1.10
C ALA A 11 59.90 -8.51 0.45
N ILE A 12 59.19 -9.52 0.97
CA ILE A 12 58.70 -9.81 2.31
C ILE A 12 59.85 -10.15 3.28
N THR A 13 59.71 -9.82 4.58
CA THR A 13 60.19 -10.70 5.66
C THR A 13 59.29 -10.62 6.91
N SER A 14 58.92 -11.80 7.39
CA SER A 14 58.21 -12.11 8.64
C SER A 14 59.14 -12.12 9.85
N LYS A 15 58.64 -11.82 11.05
CA LYS A 15 59.10 -12.47 12.29
C LYS A 15 58.04 -12.41 13.40
N HIS A 16 57.83 -13.58 14.01
CA HIS A 16 57.00 -13.88 15.18
C HIS A 16 57.45 -13.15 16.45
N LEU A 17 56.53 -12.94 17.40
CA LEU A 17 56.75 -13.32 18.81
C LEU A 17 55.41 -13.49 19.55
N SER A 18 55.18 -14.70 20.04
CA SER A 18 54.16 -15.13 20.98
C SER A 18 54.67 -14.94 22.41
N TYR A 19 53.81 -14.51 23.36
CA TYR A 19 54.02 -14.80 24.78
C TYR A 19 52.68 -15.02 25.50
N THR A 20 52.56 -16.22 26.03
CA THR A 20 51.60 -16.73 27.01
C THR A 20 51.89 -16.19 28.41
N GLY A 21 50.86 -16.04 29.25
CA GLY A 21 51.02 -15.85 30.70
C GLY A 21 49.68 -15.83 31.46
N LEU A 22 49.26 -17.00 31.95
CA LEU A 22 48.33 -17.14 33.09
C LEU A 22 49.08 -16.80 34.40
N LEU A 23 48.43 -16.14 35.37
CA LEU A 23 48.43 -16.60 36.77
C LEU A 23 47.35 -15.93 37.67
N PHE A 24 46.69 -16.83 38.39
CA PHE A 24 45.74 -16.83 39.52
C PHE A 24 45.97 -15.96 40.81
N ILE A 25 44.88 -15.86 41.61
CA ILE A 25 44.74 -15.74 43.11
C ILE A 25 44.89 -14.30 43.70
N ALA A 26 44.10 -13.76 44.66
CA ALA A 26 43.27 -14.32 45.74
C ALA A 26 42.12 -13.36 46.19
N LEU A 27 41.11 -13.96 46.86
CA LEU A 27 40.11 -13.33 47.73
C LEU A 27 40.74 -12.69 48.99
N LEU A 28 40.06 -11.67 49.53
CA LEU A 28 40.11 -11.34 50.95
C LEU A 28 38.70 -11.04 51.47
N VAL A 29 38.26 -11.91 52.38
CA VAL A 29 37.07 -11.79 53.23
C VAL A 29 37.49 -11.00 54.46
N SER A 30 36.67 -10.05 54.91
CA SER A 30 36.70 -9.61 56.30
C SER A 30 35.28 -9.38 56.82
N SER A 31 34.93 -10.21 57.78
CA SER A 31 33.72 -10.22 58.58
C SER A 31 33.87 -9.32 59.81
N CYS A 32 32.84 -8.55 60.14
CA CYS A 32 32.53 -8.22 61.53
C CYS A 32 31.04 -7.88 61.67
N SER A 33 30.36 -8.71 62.46
CA SER A 33 28.96 -8.61 62.89
C SER A 33 28.82 -7.62 64.04
N PHE A 34 27.69 -6.91 64.17
CA PHE A 34 26.91 -6.82 65.41
C PHE A 34 25.51 -6.24 65.14
N LEU A 35 24.58 -6.65 66.00
CA LEU A 35 23.12 -6.66 65.87
C LEU A 35 22.44 -5.29 66.07
N GLY A 36 21.27 -5.15 65.45
CA GLY A 36 20.23 -4.18 65.82
C GLY A 36 18.94 -4.43 65.05
N LYS A 37 18.04 -5.26 65.59
CA LYS A 37 16.67 -5.48 65.09
C LYS A 37 15.85 -4.19 65.24
N ALA A 38 15.15 -3.80 64.19
CA ALA A 38 13.90 -3.05 64.27
C ALA A 38 12.93 -3.61 63.22
N ASP A 39 11.84 -4.18 63.71
CA ASP A 39 10.72 -4.67 62.91
C ASP A 39 10.11 -3.53 62.10
N SER A 40 10.03 -3.71 60.79
CA SER A 40 9.04 -3.02 59.96
C SER A 40 8.51 -4.00 58.93
N SER A 41 7.25 -4.37 59.11
CA SER A 41 6.45 -5.13 58.18
C SER A 41 6.51 -4.48 56.79
N PRO A 42 6.73 -5.23 55.70
CA PRO A 42 6.54 -4.66 54.37
C PRO A 42 5.04 -4.49 54.15
N THR A 43 4.60 -3.23 54.15
CA THR A 43 3.32 -2.81 53.58
C THR A 43 3.24 -3.36 52.16
N PRO A 44 2.18 -4.08 51.75
CA PRO A 44 2.04 -4.48 50.37
C PRO A 44 1.84 -3.21 49.56
N THR A 45 2.86 -2.83 48.79
CA THR A 45 2.71 -1.81 47.76
C THR A 45 1.70 -2.38 46.77
N ALA A 46 0.45 -1.93 46.90
CA ALA A 46 -0.57 -2.17 45.90
C ALA A 46 -0.04 -1.58 44.59
N THR A 47 0.42 -2.46 43.70
CA THR A 47 0.50 -2.16 42.28
C THR A 47 -0.91 -1.79 41.85
N VAL A 48 -1.18 -0.49 41.77
CA VAL A 48 -2.30 0.02 41.00
C VAL A 48 -1.96 -0.33 39.54
N GLN A 49 -2.32 -1.54 39.13
CA GLN A 49 -2.63 -1.78 37.72
C GLN A 49 -3.73 -0.78 37.40
N SER A 50 -3.37 0.28 36.68
CA SER A 50 -4.36 1.13 36.05
C SER A 50 -5.12 0.23 35.08
N THR A 51 -6.28 -0.26 35.50
CA THR A 51 -7.30 -0.77 34.60
C THR A 51 -7.83 0.44 33.82
N GLN A 52 -7.04 0.95 32.87
CA GLN A 52 -7.65 1.56 31.71
C GLN A 52 -8.50 0.45 31.10
N ASN A 53 -9.82 0.61 31.15
CA ASN A 53 -10.72 -0.24 30.39
C ASN A 53 -10.25 -0.18 28.94
N ALA A 54 -9.57 -1.22 28.47
CA ALA A 54 -9.08 -1.28 27.11
C ALA A 54 -10.29 -1.11 26.19
N VAL A 55 -10.27 -0.10 25.31
CA VAL A 55 -11.34 0.14 24.34
C VAL A 55 -11.53 -1.14 23.54
N SER A 56 -12.74 -1.70 23.55
CA SER A 56 -13.09 -2.81 22.67
C SER A 56 -13.39 -2.24 21.29
N TRP A 57 -12.35 -2.08 20.46
CA TRP A 57 -12.43 -1.41 19.16
C TRP A 57 -13.42 -2.03 18.17
N LEU A 58 -13.60 -3.35 18.24
CA LEU A 58 -14.51 -4.08 17.36
C LEU A 58 -14.95 -5.38 18.01
N GLN A 59 -16.23 -5.68 17.89
CA GLN A 59 -16.84 -6.91 18.40
C GLN A 59 -17.82 -7.48 17.38
N ILE A 60 -18.09 -8.78 17.47
CA ILE A 60 -19.24 -9.40 16.80
C ILE A 60 -20.31 -9.69 17.83
N VAL A 61 -21.49 -9.10 17.64
CA VAL A 61 -22.67 -9.31 18.46
C VAL A 61 -23.79 -9.76 17.54
N ASN A 62 -24.38 -10.93 17.80
CA ASN A 62 -25.47 -11.50 16.97
C ASN A 62 -25.13 -11.59 15.46
N GLY A 63 -23.86 -11.83 15.12
CA GLY A 63 -23.40 -11.95 13.74
C GLY A 63 -23.18 -10.61 13.01
N GLN A 64 -23.23 -9.49 13.73
CA GLN A 64 -22.99 -8.14 13.19
C GLN A 64 -21.79 -7.48 13.88
N LEU A 65 -21.07 -6.64 13.14
CA LEU A 65 -19.99 -5.82 13.64
C LEU A 65 -20.53 -4.69 14.51
N VAL A 66 -20.00 -4.59 15.72
CA VAL A 66 -20.22 -3.49 16.64
C VAL A 66 -18.89 -2.77 16.85
N TYR A 67 -18.85 -1.49 16.51
CA TYR A 67 -17.64 -0.67 16.56
C TYR A 67 -17.54 0.03 17.91
N GLY A 68 -16.45 -0.21 18.62
CA GLY A 68 -16.06 0.64 19.73
C GLY A 68 -15.48 1.96 19.23
N GLN A 69 -15.46 2.94 20.13
CA GLN A 69 -14.86 4.24 19.89
C GLN A 69 -13.92 4.60 21.04
N ASP A 70 -12.84 5.30 20.74
CA ASP A 70 -12.03 5.95 21.77
C ASP A 70 -12.70 7.23 22.30
N ALA A 71 -12.02 7.93 23.21
CA ALA A 71 -12.54 9.15 23.83
C ALA A 71 -12.76 10.31 22.84
N GLN A 72 -12.14 10.28 21.65
CA GLN A 72 -12.29 11.28 20.60
C GLN A 72 -13.31 10.84 19.52
N GLY A 73 -13.87 9.64 19.64
CA GLY A 73 -14.83 9.08 18.70
C GLY A 73 -14.20 8.31 17.54
N ASN A 74 -12.89 8.09 17.54
CA ASN A 74 -12.22 7.30 16.49
C ASN A 74 -12.67 5.84 16.57
N LYS A 75 -12.84 5.23 15.41
CA LYS A 75 -13.15 3.80 15.28
C LYS A 75 -12.40 3.20 14.10
N ILE A 76 -12.37 1.87 14.04
CA ILE A 76 -11.87 1.15 12.86
C ILE A 76 -12.67 1.59 11.63
N PRO A 77 -12.01 1.99 10.52
CA PRO A 77 -12.71 2.37 9.30
C PRO A 77 -13.57 1.25 8.72
N ASP A 78 -14.61 1.65 7.99
CA ASP A 78 -15.34 0.76 7.10
C ASP A 78 -14.62 0.67 5.75
N PHE A 79 -14.15 -0.54 5.40
CA PHE A 79 -13.39 -0.82 4.19
C PHE A 79 -14.26 -1.38 3.06
N SER A 80 -15.60 -1.37 3.19
CA SER A 80 -16.50 -2.01 2.21
C SER A 80 -16.70 -1.22 0.92
N SER A 81 -16.28 0.04 0.85
CA SER A 81 -16.43 0.94 -0.33
C SER A 81 -15.26 0.86 -1.33
N VAL A 82 -14.56 -0.27 -1.42
CA VAL A 82 -13.34 -0.41 -2.25
C VAL A 82 -13.54 -1.30 -3.47
N GLY A 83 -12.72 -1.08 -4.50
CA GLY A 83 -12.73 -1.86 -5.73
C GLY A 83 -13.71 -1.34 -6.79
N TYR A 84 -13.80 -2.06 -7.91
CA TYR A 84 -14.62 -1.72 -9.07
C TYR A 84 -16.06 -1.36 -8.66
N GLY A 85 -16.53 -0.21 -9.12
CA GLY A 85 -17.88 0.30 -8.83
C GLY A 85 -18.13 0.67 -7.37
N GLY A 86 -17.08 0.87 -6.56
CA GLY A 86 -17.19 1.09 -5.12
C GLY A 86 -17.39 -0.19 -4.30
N GLY A 87 -17.13 -1.35 -4.89
CA GLY A 87 -17.18 -2.65 -4.23
C GLY A 87 -18.57 -3.29 -4.20
N GLY A 88 -18.61 -4.62 -4.13
CA GLY A 88 -19.85 -5.39 -4.12
C GLY A 88 -20.52 -5.58 -5.49
N VAL A 89 -19.86 -5.17 -6.57
CA VAL A 89 -20.33 -5.32 -7.96
C VAL A 89 -19.36 -6.24 -8.72
N PRO A 90 -19.86 -7.23 -9.48
CA PRO A 90 -18.99 -8.09 -10.30
C PRO A 90 -18.32 -7.30 -11.43
N LEU A 91 -17.11 -7.72 -11.81
CA LEU A 91 -16.44 -7.20 -13.00
C LEU A 91 -17.28 -7.48 -14.26
N PRO A 92 -17.33 -6.54 -15.22
CA PRO A 92 -18.18 -6.67 -16.40
C PRO A 92 -17.62 -7.72 -17.37
N ASN A 93 -18.50 -8.50 -17.99
CA ASN A 93 -18.12 -9.35 -19.11
C ASN A 93 -18.12 -8.53 -20.41
N VAL A 94 -16.94 -8.15 -20.89
CA VAL A 94 -16.80 -7.28 -22.06
C VAL A 94 -16.81 -8.07 -23.36
N ALA A 95 -17.59 -7.65 -24.37
CA ALA A 95 -17.62 -8.30 -25.67
C ALA A 95 -16.32 -8.07 -26.46
N THR A 96 -15.80 -9.11 -27.09
CA THR A 96 -14.65 -9.01 -28.01
C THR A 96 -15.04 -8.26 -29.28
N ARG A 97 -14.24 -7.27 -29.66
CA ARG A 97 -14.43 -6.47 -30.90
C ARG A 97 -13.31 -6.67 -31.91
N PHE A 98 -12.10 -6.94 -31.42
CA PHE A 98 -10.93 -7.22 -32.26
C PHE A 98 -10.27 -8.50 -31.75
N THR A 99 -9.81 -9.35 -32.67
CA THR A 99 -9.05 -10.56 -32.35
C THR A 99 -7.74 -10.55 -33.11
N LEU A 100 -6.63 -10.72 -32.40
CA LEU A 100 -5.29 -10.74 -32.96
C LEU A 100 -4.67 -12.11 -32.68
N ASN A 101 -4.08 -12.73 -33.71
CA ASN A 101 -3.23 -13.91 -33.55
C ASN A 101 -1.77 -13.51 -33.30
N PRO A 102 -0.96 -14.32 -32.59
CA PRO A 102 0.46 -14.03 -32.39
C PRO A 102 1.22 -14.11 -33.72
N GLN A 103 2.29 -13.31 -33.85
CA GLN A 103 3.19 -13.41 -34.98
C GLN A 103 4.32 -14.41 -34.68
N SER A 104 4.75 -15.17 -35.70
CA SER A 104 5.87 -16.11 -35.55
C SER A 104 7.17 -15.38 -35.19
N THR A 105 7.41 -14.21 -35.77
CA THR A 105 8.52 -13.29 -35.51
C THR A 105 8.07 -11.83 -35.57
N GLY A 106 8.90 -10.91 -35.06
CA GLY A 106 8.64 -9.47 -35.07
C GLY A 106 8.07 -8.95 -33.74
N ASP A 107 7.98 -7.61 -33.64
CA ASP A 107 7.43 -6.88 -32.49
C ASP A 107 5.93 -6.60 -32.73
N ASP A 108 5.08 -7.03 -31.80
CA ASP A 108 3.63 -6.89 -31.84
C ASP A 108 3.15 -5.54 -31.27
N THR A 109 4.03 -4.73 -30.67
CA THR A 109 3.66 -3.49 -29.96
C THR A 109 2.75 -2.59 -30.78
N SER A 110 3.16 -2.22 -32.00
CA SER A 110 2.38 -1.32 -32.86
C SER A 110 1.04 -1.91 -33.28
N ARG A 111 1.00 -3.22 -33.54
CA ARG A 111 -0.21 -3.90 -34.02
C ARG A 111 -1.26 -4.01 -32.92
N ILE A 112 -0.85 -4.34 -31.69
CA ILE A 112 -1.75 -4.38 -30.54
C ILE A 112 -2.20 -2.97 -30.18
N GLN A 113 -1.29 -1.99 -30.18
CA GLN A 113 -1.66 -0.59 -29.92
C GLN A 113 -2.72 -0.10 -30.91
N GLN A 114 -2.54 -0.36 -32.21
CA GLN A 114 -3.53 0.00 -33.22
C GLN A 114 -4.90 -0.63 -32.94
N ALA A 115 -4.96 -1.89 -32.51
CA ALA A 115 -6.22 -2.54 -32.16
C ALA A 115 -6.89 -1.89 -30.94
N LEU A 116 -6.11 -1.52 -29.92
CA LEU A 116 -6.61 -0.78 -28.75
C LEU A 116 -7.14 0.60 -29.15
N ASP A 117 -6.43 1.31 -30.03
CA ASP A 117 -6.85 2.61 -30.54
C ASP A 117 -8.14 2.51 -31.38
N GLN A 118 -8.30 1.45 -32.17
CA GLN A 118 -9.53 1.20 -32.92
C GLN A 118 -10.70 0.83 -32.00
N ALA A 119 -10.47 0.04 -30.96
CA ALA A 119 -11.47 -0.21 -29.91
C ALA A 119 -11.90 1.09 -29.22
N GLY A 120 -10.95 2.00 -28.97
CA GLY A 120 -11.22 3.34 -28.42
C GLY A 120 -12.13 4.20 -29.30
N LYS A 121 -12.22 3.94 -30.61
CA LYS A 121 -13.08 4.69 -31.55
C LYS A 121 -14.52 4.18 -31.61
N LEU A 122 -14.80 2.98 -31.11
CA LEU A 122 -16.16 2.42 -31.11
C LEU A 122 -17.07 3.17 -30.16
N THR A 123 -18.34 3.37 -30.52
CA THR A 123 -19.33 3.96 -29.61
C THR A 123 -19.47 3.11 -28.34
N PRO A 124 -19.36 3.69 -27.13
CA PRO A 124 -19.56 2.95 -25.90
C PRO A 124 -21.01 2.50 -25.76
N ASN A 125 -21.24 1.36 -25.09
CA ASN A 125 -22.56 0.92 -24.69
C ASN A 125 -23.10 1.76 -23.51
N GLY A 126 -24.30 1.44 -23.01
CA GLY A 126 -24.91 2.15 -21.88
C GLY A 126 -24.13 2.09 -20.56
N GLN A 127 -23.14 1.20 -20.44
CA GLN A 127 -22.23 1.11 -19.30
C GLN A 127 -20.89 1.82 -19.55
N GLY A 128 -20.72 2.53 -20.67
CA GLY A 128 -19.46 3.17 -21.03
C GLY A 128 -18.43 2.25 -21.71
N ILE A 129 -18.78 0.98 -21.97
CA ILE A 129 -17.87 -0.04 -22.50
C ILE A 129 -17.89 -0.06 -24.02
N ARG A 130 -16.70 0.00 -24.65
CA ARG A 130 -16.51 -0.03 -26.11
C ARG A 130 -16.23 -1.45 -26.61
N GLY A 131 -15.40 -2.20 -25.88
CA GLY A 131 -15.14 -3.61 -26.15
C GLY A 131 -13.71 -4.05 -25.85
N ALA A 132 -13.49 -5.35 -25.98
CA ALA A 132 -12.20 -5.98 -25.73
C ALA A 132 -11.40 -6.22 -27.02
N VAL A 133 -10.09 -6.01 -26.93
CA VAL A 133 -9.10 -6.52 -27.87
C VAL A 133 -8.62 -7.87 -27.34
N MET A 134 -9.02 -8.94 -28.02
CA MET A 134 -8.66 -10.32 -27.69
C MET A 134 -7.36 -10.70 -28.38
N LEU A 135 -6.41 -11.16 -27.58
CA LEU A 135 -5.21 -11.85 -28.04
C LEU A 135 -5.49 -13.35 -27.91
N THR A 136 -5.34 -14.11 -28.99
CA THR A 136 -5.44 -15.57 -28.93
C THR A 136 -4.22 -16.17 -28.22
N ALA A 137 -4.25 -17.48 -27.99
CA ALA A 137 -3.16 -18.19 -27.34
C ALA A 137 -1.85 -18.06 -28.12
N GLY A 138 -0.74 -17.95 -27.39
CA GLY A 138 0.62 -17.84 -27.93
C GLY A 138 1.37 -16.60 -27.45
N THR A 139 2.57 -16.40 -28.01
CA THR A 139 3.51 -15.38 -27.55
C THR A 139 3.48 -14.15 -28.44
N TYR A 140 3.30 -12.98 -27.83
CA TYR A 140 3.37 -11.67 -28.46
C TYR A 140 4.62 -10.96 -27.94
N ARG A 141 5.49 -10.49 -28.83
CA ARG A 141 6.74 -9.83 -28.43
C ARG A 141 6.51 -8.34 -28.35
N ILE A 142 6.82 -7.74 -27.21
CA ILE A 142 6.48 -6.35 -26.92
C ILE A 142 7.75 -5.59 -26.55
N SER A 143 8.29 -4.83 -27.50
CA SER A 143 9.51 -4.03 -27.26
C SER A 143 9.22 -2.61 -26.75
N GLY A 144 7.96 -2.16 -26.76
CA GLY A 144 7.53 -0.86 -26.27
C GLY A 144 6.34 -0.93 -25.31
N THR A 145 5.78 0.23 -24.96
CA THR A 145 4.62 0.31 -24.07
C THR A 145 3.31 0.23 -24.84
N LEU A 146 2.39 -0.63 -24.41
CA LEU A 146 0.98 -0.60 -24.78
C LEU A 146 0.23 0.41 -23.90
N ALA A 147 -0.61 1.24 -24.49
CA ALA A 147 -1.36 2.27 -23.80
C ALA A 147 -2.87 2.11 -24.02
N ILE A 148 -3.64 2.09 -22.93
CA ILE A 148 -5.10 2.18 -22.94
C ILE A 148 -5.48 3.56 -22.40
N LYS A 149 -5.83 4.47 -23.31
CA LYS A 149 -6.07 5.90 -23.02
C LYS A 149 -7.53 6.33 -23.16
N THR A 150 -8.44 5.38 -23.42
CA THR A 150 -9.84 5.68 -23.70
C THR A 150 -10.73 4.80 -22.84
N SER A 151 -11.77 5.38 -22.24
CA SER A 151 -12.76 4.65 -21.46
C SER A 151 -13.39 3.50 -22.25
N GLY A 152 -13.71 2.41 -21.57
CA GLY A 152 -14.46 1.29 -22.14
C GLY A 152 -13.62 0.28 -22.92
N VAL A 153 -12.30 0.40 -22.95
CA VAL A 153 -11.40 -0.50 -23.71
C VAL A 153 -10.76 -1.52 -22.79
N VAL A 154 -10.74 -2.79 -23.22
CA VAL A 154 -10.15 -3.90 -22.44
C VAL A 154 -9.11 -4.63 -23.27
N LEU A 155 -7.97 -4.96 -22.67
CA LEU A 155 -7.01 -5.91 -23.23
C LEU A 155 -7.26 -7.29 -22.62
N ARG A 156 -7.53 -8.30 -23.46
CA ARG A 156 -7.86 -9.66 -23.03
C ARG A 156 -6.96 -10.69 -23.71
N GLY A 157 -6.50 -11.69 -22.97
CA GLY A 157 -5.88 -12.90 -23.54
C GLY A 157 -6.79 -14.14 -23.49
N ALA A 158 -6.24 -15.26 -23.96
CA ALA A 158 -6.88 -16.58 -23.97
C ALA A 158 -6.68 -17.38 -22.66
N GLY A 159 -6.12 -16.77 -21.62
CA GLY A 159 -5.77 -17.38 -20.34
C GLY A 159 -4.36 -17.00 -19.88
N SER A 160 -4.12 -17.04 -18.58
CA SER A 160 -2.83 -16.72 -17.93
C SER A 160 -1.94 -17.95 -17.69
N GLY A 161 -2.50 -19.16 -17.77
CA GLY A 161 -1.78 -20.42 -17.56
C GLY A 161 -1.10 -20.99 -18.80
N SER A 162 -0.67 -22.25 -18.71
CA SER A 162 -0.10 -23.00 -19.83
C SER A 162 -1.06 -23.05 -21.03
N GLY A 163 -0.53 -22.79 -22.23
CA GLY A 163 -1.34 -22.69 -23.45
C GLY A 163 -2.15 -21.40 -23.58
N GLY A 164 -1.96 -20.43 -22.68
CA GLY A 164 -2.58 -19.11 -22.72
C GLY A 164 -1.87 -18.09 -23.59
N THR A 165 -2.19 -16.81 -23.38
CA THR A 165 -1.54 -15.66 -24.03
C THR A 165 -0.36 -15.19 -23.20
N ILE A 166 0.80 -15.03 -23.82
CA ILE A 166 2.01 -14.51 -23.18
C ILE A 166 2.42 -13.21 -23.86
N LEU A 167 2.50 -12.11 -23.10
CA LEU A 167 3.19 -10.90 -23.50
C LEU A 167 4.67 -11.01 -23.10
N LEU A 168 5.55 -11.24 -24.06
CA LEU A 168 6.99 -11.29 -23.81
C LEU A 168 7.55 -9.88 -23.92
N ALA A 169 7.87 -9.26 -22.78
CA ALA A 169 8.49 -7.94 -22.75
C ALA A 169 9.95 -8.01 -23.23
N GLN A 170 10.35 -7.06 -24.07
CA GLN A 170 11.66 -6.97 -24.69
C GLN A 170 12.20 -5.53 -24.67
N GLY A 171 13.46 -5.36 -25.02
CA GLY A 171 14.10 -4.05 -25.04
C GLY A 171 14.47 -3.54 -23.65
N GLN A 172 14.71 -2.24 -23.54
CA GLN A 172 15.14 -1.61 -22.30
C GLN A 172 14.04 -1.68 -21.22
N PRO A 173 14.38 -1.67 -19.92
CA PRO A 173 13.38 -1.71 -18.85
C PRO A 173 12.36 -0.57 -18.95
N HIS A 174 11.07 -0.93 -18.94
CA HIS A 174 9.94 -0.01 -19.08
C HIS A 174 8.67 -0.60 -18.44
N THR A 175 7.62 0.23 -18.31
CA THR A 175 6.27 -0.23 -17.99
C THR A 175 5.62 -0.80 -19.24
N LEU A 176 5.27 -2.08 -19.24
CA LEU A 176 4.75 -2.77 -20.43
C LEU A 176 3.37 -2.24 -20.84
N VAL A 177 2.45 -2.06 -19.88
CA VAL A 177 1.09 -1.57 -20.12
C VAL A 177 0.80 -0.34 -19.25
N LYS A 178 0.38 0.75 -19.88
CA LYS A 178 -0.11 1.95 -19.19
C LYS A 178 -1.61 2.08 -19.43
N VAL A 179 -2.39 2.07 -18.37
CA VAL A 179 -3.83 2.29 -18.41
C VAL A 179 -4.09 3.65 -17.76
N GLY A 180 -4.60 4.60 -18.51
CA GLY A 180 -4.82 5.93 -17.96
C GLY A 180 -5.06 7.02 -18.97
N GLY A 181 -5.83 8.01 -18.54
CA GLY A 181 -5.95 9.28 -19.24
C GLY A 181 -4.87 10.27 -18.81
N ASP A 182 -5.01 11.52 -19.26
CA ASP A 182 -4.08 12.62 -19.03
C ASP A 182 -4.63 13.71 -18.10
N GLY A 183 -5.81 13.46 -17.51
CA GLY A 183 -6.49 14.40 -16.63
C GLY A 183 -5.89 14.50 -15.23
N THR A 184 -6.34 15.53 -14.51
CA THR A 184 -6.16 15.71 -13.07
C THR A 184 -7.41 16.40 -12.49
N TRP A 185 -7.53 16.46 -11.16
CA TRP A 185 -8.58 17.23 -10.51
C TRP A 185 -8.51 18.71 -10.92
N GLN A 186 -9.65 19.25 -11.33
CA GLN A 186 -9.83 20.67 -11.59
C GLN A 186 -10.88 21.21 -10.62
N HIS A 187 -10.48 22.19 -9.81
CA HIS A 187 -11.39 22.87 -8.89
C HIS A 187 -12.62 23.40 -9.62
N ASP A 188 -13.79 23.18 -9.01
CA ASP A 188 -15.08 23.69 -9.47
C ASP A 188 -15.76 24.41 -8.29
N GLY A 189 -15.87 25.74 -8.39
CA GLY A 189 -16.52 26.55 -7.37
C GLY A 189 -15.66 26.86 -6.14
N SER A 190 -16.32 26.99 -4.99
CA SER A 190 -15.73 27.46 -3.74
C SER A 190 -15.01 26.36 -2.96
N VAL A 191 -14.05 26.78 -2.13
CA VAL A 191 -13.44 25.95 -1.10
C VAL A 191 -14.17 26.26 0.22
N HIS A 192 -14.54 25.20 0.94
CA HIS A 192 -15.25 25.27 2.21
C HIS A 192 -14.37 24.73 3.33
N HIS A 193 -14.34 25.40 4.47
CA HIS A 193 -13.55 24.96 5.63
C HIS A 193 -14.37 24.02 6.50
N VAL A 194 -13.74 22.95 7.01
CA VAL A 194 -14.33 22.08 8.02
C VAL A 194 -14.39 22.83 9.35
N THR A 195 -15.56 22.86 9.99
CA THR A 195 -15.80 23.67 11.20
C THR A 195 -15.91 22.87 12.49
N ASP A 196 -15.95 21.54 12.40
CA ASP A 196 -15.85 20.71 13.59
C ASP A 196 -14.45 20.84 14.21
N ALA A 197 -14.38 20.94 15.54
CA ALA A 197 -13.10 20.95 16.26
C ALA A 197 -12.32 19.64 16.06
N TYR A 198 -13.05 18.54 15.85
CA TYR A 198 -12.50 17.21 15.60
C TYR A 198 -13.46 16.37 14.76
N VAL A 199 -13.01 15.89 13.61
CA VAL A 199 -13.71 14.85 12.83
C VAL A 199 -12.98 13.52 13.02
N PRO A 200 -13.63 12.48 13.59
CA PRO A 200 -12.94 11.25 13.94
C PRO A 200 -12.60 10.35 12.75
N VAL A 201 -11.59 9.50 12.92
CA VAL A 201 -11.31 8.37 12.02
C VAL A 201 -12.55 7.48 11.93
N GLY A 202 -12.94 7.13 10.71
CA GLY A 202 -14.16 6.38 10.44
C GLY A 202 -15.43 7.23 10.30
N ALA A 203 -15.33 8.56 10.41
CA ALA A 203 -16.45 9.46 10.15
C ALA A 203 -16.82 9.51 8.66
N ARG A 204 -18.11 9.62 8.38
CA ARG A 204 -18.68 9.91 7.06
C ARG A 204 -19.42 11.25 7.03
N THR A 205 -19.52 11.93 8.16
CA THR A 205 -20.36 13.11 8.33
C THR A 205 -19.62 14.14 9.16
N PHE A 206 -19.60 15.37 8.68
CA PHE A 206 -18.95 16.51 9.33
C PHE A 206 -19.53 17.83 8.80
N LYS A 207 -19.21 18.93 9.45
CA LYS A 207 -19.69 20.28 9.15
C LYS A 207 -18.68 21.09 8.37
N VAL A 208 -19.19 21.91 7.48
CA VAL A 208 -18.45 22.92 6.73
C VAL A 208 -19.02 24.30 7.01
N ASP A 209 -18.24 25.35 6.76
CA ASP A 209 -18.65 26.75 6.95
C ASP A 209 -19.86 27.15 6.09
N SER A 210 -20.00 26.55 4.91
CA SER A 210 -21.11 26.72 3.99
C SER A 210 -21.26 25.49 3.09
N THR A 211 -22.51 25.18 2.72
CA THR A 211 -22.83 24.16 1.71
C THR A 211 -23.29 24.76 0.38
N SER A 212 -23.15 26.08 0.23
CA SER A 212 -23.48 26.78 -1.02
C SER A 212 -22.62 26.27 -2.17
N GLY A 213 -23.27 25.71 -3.21
CA GLY A 213 -22.57 25.13 -4.36
C GLY A 213 -22.23 23.65 -4.21
N LEU A 214 -22.55 23.03 -3.05
CA LEU A 214 -22.47 21.59 -2.84
C LEU A 214 -23.85 20.94 -2.97
N ALA A 215 -23.91 19.83 -3.69
CA ALA A 215 -25.12 19.03 -3.85
C ALA A 215 -24.82 17.52 -3.68
N VAL A 216 -25.86 16.74 -3.38
CA VAL A 216 -25.78 15.28 -3.42
C VAL A 216 -25.39 14.82 -4.83
N GLY A 217 -24.44 13.90 -4.92
CA GLY A 217 -23.84 13.42 -6.16
C GLY A 217 -22.60 14.20 -6.59
N ASP A 218 -22.25 15.31 -5.93
CA ASP A 218 -21.03 16.05 -6.26
C ASP A 218 -19.78 15.26 -5.87
N HIS A 219 -18.83 15.23 -6.80
CA HIS A 219 -17.47 14.77 -6.55
C HIS A 219 -16.66 15.87 -5.87
N ILE A 220 -16.09 15.54 -4.71
CA ILE A 220 -15.34 16.46 -3.87
C ILE A 220 -13.99 15.87 -3.48
N ILE A 221 -13.04 16.75 -3.18
CA ILE A 221 -11.88 16.41 -2.36
C ILE A 221 -12.12 16.93 -0.96
N VAL A 222 -11.98 16.05 0.04
CA VAL A 222 -11.73 16.45 1.42
C VAL A 222 -10.22 16.48 1.60
N GLN A 223 -9.66 17.67 1.74
CA GLN A 223 -8.23 17.88 1.84
C GLN A 223 -7.82 18.05 3.31
N ARG A 224 -6.82 17.27 3.74
CA ARG A 224 -6.15 17.43 5.03
C ARG A 224 -4.68 17.81 4.82
N PRO A 225 -4.33 19.11 4.88
CA PRO A 225 -2.95 19.55 4.75
C PRO A 225 -2.01 18.95 5.79
N THR A 226 -0.77 18.68 5.39
CA THR A 226 0.32 18.36 6.32
C THR A 226 0.92 19.68 6.82
N THR A 227 0.56 20.10 8.03
CA THR A 227 1.07 21.37 8.60
C THR A 227 2.39 21.14 9.34
N ALA A 228 3.15 22.22 9.57
CA ALA A 228 4.37 22.16 10.38
C ALA A 228 4.09 21.69 11.82
N ALA A 229 3.01 22.17 12.43
CA ALA A 229 2.60 21.78 13.78
C ALA A 229 2.33 20.27 13.88
N TRP A 230 1.61 19.72 12.89
CA TRP A 230 1.35 18.29 12.84
C TRP A 230 2.63 17.47 12.62
N ILE A 231 3.46 17.86 11.65
CA ILE A 231 4.76 17.18 11.37
C ILE A 231 5.63 17.15 12.63
N HIS A 232 5.67 18.25 13.38
CA HIS A 232 6.40 18.34 14.64
C HIS A 232 5.84 17.40 15.71
N ALA A 233 4.51 17.35 15.84
CA ALA A 233 3.81 16.50 16.80
C ALA A 233 4.08 15.01 16.57
N ILE A 234 4.23 14.59 15.31
CA ILE A 234 4.59 13.21 14.96
C ILE A 234 6.11 12.96 14.85
N GLY A 235 6.93 13.98 15.11
CA GLY A 235 8.40 13.91 15.14
C GLY A 235 9.08 13.79 13.77
N MET A 236 8.36 14.03 12.67
CA MET A 236 8.88 13.82 11.31
C MET A 236 9.70 15.00 10.76
N ASP A 237 9.86 16.05 11.56
CA ASP A 237 10.85 17.11 11.37
C ASP A 237 12.21 16.81 12.05
N ARG A 238 12.31 15.69 12.77
CA ARG A 238 13.47 15.31 13.61
C ARG A 238 13.93 13.87 13.40
N ILE A 239 13.78 13.34 12.18
CA ILE A 239 14.24 12.01 11.81
C ILE A 239 15.77 11.94 11.98
N PRO A 240 16.30 10.98 12.77
CA PRO A 240 17.71 10.95 13.15
C PRO A 240 18.63 10.61 11.96
N PRO A 241 19.88 11.10 11.94
CA PRO A 241 20.88 10.71 10.94
C PRO A 241 21.08 9.19 10.87
N ARG A 242 21.45 8.69 9.69
CA ARG A 242 21.79 7.28 9.52
C ARG A 242 23.13 6.98 10.19
N LYS A 243 23.34 5.72 10.58
CA LYS A 243 24.60 5.25 11.21
C LYS A 243 25.84 5.53 10.37
N ASN A 244 25.70 5.64 9.04
CA ASN A 244 26.78 5.96 8.11
C ASN A 244 26.97 7.47 7.88
N GLY A 245 26.33 8.34 8.66
CA GLY A 245 26.40 9.80 8.53
C GLY A 245 25.45 10.40 7.47
N GLY A 246 24.70 9.58 6.74
CA GLY A 246 23.71 10.07 5.77
C GLY A 246 22.56 10.83 6.46
N ILE A 247 22.24 12.02 5.95
CA ILE A 247 21.18 12.87 6.51
C ILE A 247 19.85 12.55 5.80
N PRO A 248 18.81 12.06 6.51
CA PRO A 248 17.49 11.84 5.92
C PRO A 248 16.79 13.18 5.63
N ARG A 249 15.89 13.19 4.64
CA ARG A 249 15.02 14.33 4.40
C ARG A 249 13.96 14.38 5.48
N GLN A 250 13.88 15.53 6.15
CA GLN A 250 12.79 15.83 7.07
C GLN A 250 11.52 16.12 6.29
N TRP A 251 10.37 15.76 6.85
CA TRP A 251 9.09 16.03 6.21
C TRP A 251 8.84 17.53 6.16
N GLN A 252 8.16 17.98 5.10
CA GLN A 252 7.86 19.37 4.86
C GLN A 252 6.35 19.57 4.79
N PRO A 253 5.84 20.75 5.20
CA PRO A 253 4.44 21.07 5.02
C PRO A 253 4.01 20.99 3.54
N GLY A 254 2.74 20.68 3.30
CA GLY A 254 2.23 20.49 1.95
C GLY A 254 0.73 20.21 1.89
N PRO A 255 0.23 19.87 0.69
CA PRO A 255 -1.21 19.67 0.45
C PRO A 255 -1.79 18.49 1.23
N GLY A 256 -0.96 17.56 1.69
CA GLY A 256 -1.33 16.43 2.55
C GLY A 256 -2.22 15.39 1.87
N LEU A 257 -3.15 14.82 2.64
CA LEU A 257 -4.07 13.78 2.17
C LEU A 257 -5.22 14.40 1.38
N LEU A 258 -5.57 13.77 0.25
CA LEU A 258 -6.67 14.19 -0.62
C LEU A 258 -7.67 13.03 -0.76
N PHE A 259 -8.76 13.09 0.00
CA PHE A 259 -9.82 12.08 -0.03
C PHE A 259 -10.82 12.40 -1.15
N ASP A 260 -10.81 11.60 -2.22
CA ASP A 260 -11.76 11.66 -3.34
C ASP A 260 -13.08 11.00 -2.92
N ARG A 261 -14.11 11.82 -2.73
CA ARG A 261 -15.40 11.43 -2.14
C ARG A 261 -16.57 11.96 -2.97
N ILE A 262 -17.72 11.37 -2.72
CA ILE A 262 -19.01 11.81 -3.28
C ILE A 262 -19.91 12.20 -2.13
N ILE A 263 -20.58 13.36 -2.27
CA ILE A 263 -21.58 13.80 -1.29
C ILE A 263 -22.84 12.93 -1.43
N THR A 264 -23.27 12.30 -0.36
CA THR A 264 -24.47 11.44 -0.31
C THR A 264 -25.64 12.12 0.42
N ALA A 265 -25.37 13.09 1.29
CA ALA A 265 -26.40 13.91 1.91
C ALA A 265 -25.89 15.32 2.25
N VAL A 266 -26.79 16.31 2.22
CA VAL A 266 -26.56 17.68 2.69
C VAL A 266 -27.70 18.06 3.64
N ASN A 267 -27.36 18.45 4.87
CA ASN A 267 -28.32 18.90 5.88
C ASN A 267 -27.79 20.16 6.60
N GLY A 268 -28.25 21.34 6.16
CA GLY A 268 -27.70 22.61 6.63
C GLY A 268 -26.21 22.72 6.30
N GLN A 269 -25.38 22.89 7.33
CA GLN A 269 -23.90 22.94 7.21
C GLN A 269 -23.24 21.56 7.25
N GLN A 270 -23.99 20.50 7.49
CA GLN A 270 -23.46 19.14 7.57
C GLN A 270 -23.54 18.45 6.21
N ILE A 271 -22.45 17.81 5.80
CA ILE A 271 -22.40 16.94 4.61
C ILE A 271 -22.11 15.49 5.03
N THR A 272 -22.58 14.53 4.24
CA THR A 272 -22.24 13.10 4.37
C THR A 272 -21.56 12.61 3.09
N ILE A 273 -20.57 11.72 3.22
CA ILE A 273 -19.74 11.20 2.13
C ILE A 273 -19.84 9.67 1.95
N ASP A 274 -19.54 9.22 0.74
CA ASP A 274 -19.65 7.84 0.22
C ASP A 274 -18.71 6.81 0.85
N ALA A 275 -17.58 7.25 1.41
CA ALA A 275 -16.60 6.41 2.10
C ALA A 275 -16.04 7.15 3.33
N PRO A 276 -15.68 6.44 4.43
CA PRO A 276 -15.20 7.11 5.63
C PRO A 276 -13.87 7.84 5.41
N LEU A 277 -13.61 8.84 6.24
CA LEU A 277 -12.27 9.40 6.38
C LEU A 277 -11.40 8.44 7.20
N THR A 278 -10.22 8.12 6.69
CA THR A 278 -9.27 7.20 7.34
C THR A 278 -8.18 7.94 8.12
N ASN A 279 -8.27 9.26 8.22
CA ASN A 279 -7.49 10.09 9.11
C ASN A 279 -8.43 11.10 9.78
N ALA A 280 -8.21 11.38 11.06
CA ALA A 280 -8.94 12.44 11.75
C ALA A 280 -8.65 13.80 11.11
N LEU A 281 -9.61 14.72 11.22
CA LEU A 281 -9.41 16.14 10.92
C LEU A 281 -9.39 16.89 12.24
N GLU A 282 -8.20 17.11 12.78
CA GLU A 282 -7.99 17.78 14.06
C GLU A 282 -7.69 19.26 13.84
N HIS A 283 -8.58 20.15 14.28
CA HIS A 283 -8.43 21.60 14.07
C HIS A 283 -7.09 22.15 14.59
N ASP A 284 -6.55 21.58 15.67
CA ASP A 284 -5.25 21.97 16.24
C ASP A 284 -4.05 21.66 15.33
N TYR A 285 -4.21 20.73 14.40
CA TYR A 285 -3.15 20.23 13.53
C TYR A 285 -3.37 20.51 12.05
N THR A 286 -4.58 20.87 11.63
CA THR A 286 -4.91 21.05 10.23
C THR A 286 -6.08 22.01 10.05
N ASP A 287 -6.06 22.73 8.93
CA ASP A 287 -7.20 23.48 8.42
C ASP A 287 -7.74 22.69 7.22
N ALA A 288 -8.62 21.73 7.52
CA ALA A 288 -9.15 20.82 6.51
C ALA A 288 -10.20 21.53 5.67
N THR A 289 -10.19 21.24 4.37
CA THR A 289 -11.10 21.88 3.41
C THR A 289 -11.84 20.87 2.56
N VAL A 290 -12.97 21.30 2.01
CA VAL A 290 -13.79 20.58 1.04
C VAL A 290 -13.93 21.42 -0.20
N TRP A 291 -13.70 20.82 -1.36
CA TRP A 291 -13.91 21.48 -2.64
C TRP A 291 -14.40 20.51 -3.69
N LYS A 292 -15.35 20.97 -4.51
CA LYS A 292 -15.87 20.22 -5.65
C LYS A 292 -14.87 20.23 -6.80
N TYR A 293 -14.87 19.16 -7.58
CA TYR A 293 -13.98 19.04 -8.73
C TYR A 293 -14.67 18.48 -9.97
N THR A 294 -14.11 18.84 -11.13
CA THR A 294 -14.27 18.09 -12.37
C THR A 294 -12.96 17.39 -12.73
N PHE A 295 -13.02 16.33 -13.53
CA PHE A 295 -11.83 15.56 -13.92
C PHE A 295 -11.84 15.28 -15.43
N PRO A 296 -11.71 16.32 -16.28
CA PRO A 296 -11.57 16.10 -17.71
C PRO A 296 -10.31 15.27 -17.97
N GLY A 297 -10.46 14.19 -18.73
CA GLY A 297 -9.36 13.25 -19.02
C GLY A 297 -9.23 12.10 -18.03
N ARG A 298 -10.10 11.95 -17.01
CA ARG A 298 -10.22 10.66 -16.30
C ARG A 298 -10.88 9.65 -17.22
N ILE A 299 -10.30 8.46 -17.33
CA ILE A 299 -10.95 7.37 -18.07
C ILE A 299 -11.60 6.37 -17.13
N SER A 300 -12.51 5.57 -17.64
CA SER A 300 -13.23 4.58 -16.85
C SER A 300 -13.55 3.30 -17.60
N GLN A 301 -14.00 2.27 -16.87
CA GLN A 301 -14.52 1.04 -17.46
C GLN A 301 -13.49 0.34 -18.36
N THR A 302 -12.25 0.22 -17.87
CA THR A 302 -11.11 -0.31 -18.61
C THR A 302 -10.37 -1.37 -17.79
N GLY A 303 -9.78 -2.36 -18.47
CA GLY A 303 -9.04 -3.39 -17.75
C GLY A 303 -8.13 -4.26 -18.60
N ILE A 304 -7.39 -5.11 -17.90
CA ILE A 304 -6.50 -6.13 -18.46
C ILE A 304 -6.89 -7.48 -17.87
N GLU A 305 -7.09 -8.50 -18.70
CA GLU A 305 -7.54 -9.78 -18.19
C GLU A 305 -7.08 -11.02 -18.97
N ASN A 306 -7.01 -12.14 -18.25
CA ASN A 306 -6.82 -13.49 -18.79
C ASN A 306 -5.55 -13.62 -19.65
N LEU A 307 -4.40 -13.14 -19.18
CA LEU A 307 -3.13 -13.26 -19.90
C LEU A 307 -1.96 -13.42 -18.93
N SER A 308 -0.80 -13.83 -19.43
CA SER A 308 0.45 -13.73 -18.70
C SER A 308 1.44 -12.81 -19.39
N SER A 309 2.46 -12.41 -18.64
CA SER A 309 3.53 -11.55 -19.13
C SER A 309 4.87 -12.00 -18.56
N ASP A 310 5.92 -11.96 -19.37
CA ASP A 310 7.26 -12.37 -18.94
C ASP A 310 8.29 -11.31 -19.33
N ALA A 311 9.05 -10.82 -18.34
CA ALA A 311 10.13 -9.86 -18.52
C ALA A 311 11.53 -10.48 -18.57
N ILE A 312 11.66 -11.81 -18.70
CA ILE A 312 12.96 -12.50 -18.69
C ILE A 312 13.96 -11.93 -19.71
N ALA A 313 13.49 -11.51 -20.89
CA ALA A 313 14.38 -10.91 -21.89
C ALA A 313 14.88 -9.51 -21.47
N VAL A 314 14.08 -8.76 -20.71
CA VAL A 314 14.45 -7.44 -20.18
C VAL A 314 15.54 -7.55 -19.11
N THR A 315 15.53 -8.62 -18.30
CA THR A 315 16.50 -8.82 -17.20
C THR A 315 17.95 -8.95 -17.69
N SER A 316 18.13 -9.39 -18.94
CA SER A 316 19.44 -9.57 -19.57
C SER A 316 19.97 -8.30 -20.26
N THR A 317 19.25 -7.17 -20.19
CA THR A 317 19.68 -5.92 -20.83
C THR A 317 20.67 -5.13 -19.97
N PRO A 318 21.62 -4.39 -20.58
CA PRO A 318 22.68 -3.69 -19.82
C PRO A 318 22.18 -2.75 -18.73
N ASN A 319 21.01 -2.13 -18.91
CA ASN A 319 20.48 -1.15 -17.96
C ASN A 319 19.65 -1.77 -16.84
N TYR A 320 19.29 -3.06 -16.91
CA TYR A 320 18.47 -3.70 -15.88
C TYR A 320 19.16 -3.72 -14.52
N ALA A 321 20.47 -3.97 -14.49
CA ALA A 321 21.25 -4.03 -13.25
C ALA A 321 21.45 -2.67 -12.55
N SER A 322 21.07 -1.56 -13.18
CA SER A 322 21.11 -0.24 -12.52
C SER A 322 20.03 -0.11 -11.45
N ASP A 323 20.22 0.78 -10.46
CA ASP A 323 19.19 1.02 -9.43
C ASP A 323 17.85 1.41 -10.04
N ALA A 324 17.86 2.20 -11.12
CA ALA A 324 16.64 2.58 -11.83
C ALA A 324 16.11 1.48 -12.76
N GLY A 325 16.93 0.51 -13.15
CA GLY A 325 16.64 -0.45 -14.22
C GLY A 325 15.54 -1.44 -13.85
N TYR A 326 15.80 -2.27 -12.85
CA TYR A 326 14.82 -3.25 -12.39
C TYR A 326 13.54 -2.57 -11.84
N HIS A 327 13.63 -1.41 -11.19
CA HIS A 327 12.44 -0.63 -10.80
C HIS A 327 11.64 -0.08 -12.00
N LYS A 328 12.29 0.20 -13.14
CA LYS A 328 11.58 0.60 -14.37
C LYS A 328 10.92 -0.56 -15.09
N SER A 329 11.40 -1.80 -14.89
CA SER A 329 10.74 -3.00 -15.38
C SER A 329 9.45 -3.21 -14.59
N SER A 330 8.33 -2.79 -15.19
CA SER A 330 7.00 -2.87 -14.59
C SER A 330 5.99 -3.47 -15.54
N PHE A 331 5.03 -4.24 -15.04
CA PHE A 331 3.99 -4.77 -15.91
C PHE A 331 2.93 -3.71 -16.22
N VAL A 332 2.23 -3.21 -15.19
CA VAL A 332 1.11 -2.28 -15.37
C VAL A 332 1.20 -1.08 -14.43
N SER A 333 0.91 0.09 -14.98
CA SER A 333 0.60 1.30 -14.23
C SER A 333 -0.80 1.79 -14.61
N ILE A 334 -1.65 2.03 -13.60
CA ILE A 334 -3.03 2.48 -13.74
C ILE A 334 -3.15 3.88 -13.14
N GLU A 335 -3.28 4.93 -13.95
CA GLU A 335 -3.25 6.33 -13.48
C GLU A 335 -4.42 7.13 -14.08
N ALA A 336 -5.04 8.03 -13.32
CA ALA A 336 -6.22 8.79 -13.77
C ALA A 336 -7.36 7.89 -14.34
N VAL A 337 -7.63 6.78 -13.65
CA VAL A 337 -8.70 5.81 -13.96
C VAL A 337 -9.70 5.73 -12.82
N GLU A 338 -10.98 5.69 -13.14
CA GLU A 338 -12.02 5.21 -12.21
C GLU A 338 -12.65 3.90 -12.71
N ASN A 339 -13.04 2.99 -11.82
CA ASN A 339 -13.68 1.72 -12.21
C ASN A 339 -12.81 0.89 -13.18
N GLY A 340 -11.54 0.72 -12.81
CA GLY A 340 -10.57 -0.08 -13.58
C GLY A 340 -10.35 -1.47 -12.99
N TRP A 341 -9.83 -2.42 -13.78
CA TRP A 341 -9.48 -3.74 -13.25
C TRP A 341 -8.28 -4.43 -13.89
N VAL A 342 -7.65 -5.30 -13.12
CA VAL A 342 -6.76 -6.36 -13.61
C VAL A 342 -7.26 -7.68 -13.06
N ASN A 343 -7.58 -8.63 -13.93
CA ASN A 343 -8.20 -9.89 -13.52
C ASN A 343 -7.52 -11.09 -14.17
N ASN A 344 -7.13 -12.08 -13.37
CA ASN A 344 -6.52 -13.31 -13.88
C ASN A 344 -5.29 -13.03 -14.76
N VAL A 345 -4.33 -12.27 -14.20
CA VAL A 345 -3.06 -11.95 -14.86
C VAL A 345 -1.87 -12.49 -14.06
N ILE A 346 -0.98 -13.23 -14.72
CA ILE A 346 0.23 -13.77 -14.10
C ILE A 346 1.45 -13.11 -14.75
N ILE A 347 2.31 -12.47 -13.96
CA ILE A 347 3.55 -11.87 -14.46
C ILE A 347 4.78 -12.56 -13.89
N HIS A 348 5.83 -12.68 -14.70
CA HIS A 348 7.11 -13.28 -14.32
C HIS A 348 8.28 -12.31 -14.56
N HIS A 349 9.28 -12.34 -13.68
CA HIS A 349 10.59 -11.69 -13.83
C HIS A 349 10.57 -10.15 -13.93
N TYR A 350 9.47 -9.51 -13.58
CA TYR A 350 9.42 -8.05 -13.43
C TYR A 350 10.09 -7.63 -12.14
N GLY A 351 10.71 -6.45 -12.12
CA GLY A 351 11.14 -5.83 -10.88
C GLY A 351 9.92 -5.33 -10.12
N ASN A 352 9.26 -4.29 -10.64
CA ASN A 352 7.97 -3.82 -10.13
C ASN A 352 6.80 -4.56 -10.80
N GLY A 353 5.76 -4.90 -10.05
CA GLY A 353 4.61 -5.61 -10.62
C GLY A 353 3.54 -4.64 -11.13
N MET A 354 2.43 -4.59 -10.39
CA MET A 354 1.20 -3.88 -10.74
C MET A 354 1.00 -2.68 -9.81
N SER A 355 0.83 -1.50 -10.40
CA SER A 355 0.68 -0.24 -9.66
C SER A 355 -0.64 0.46 -9.95
N ILE A 356 -1.32 0.86 -8.88
CA ILE A 356 -2.48 1.77 -8.90
C ILE A 356 -1.97 3.16 -8.52
N GLY A 357 -2.06 4.09 -9.45
CA GLY A 357 -1.56 5.47 -9.37
C GLY A 357 -2.43 6.40 -8.51
N GLY A 358 -1.88 7.55 -8.14
CA GLY A 358 -2.46 8.46 -7.13
C GLY A 358 -3.80 9.09 -7.52
N LEU A 359 -4.07 9.19 -8.82
CA LEU A 359 -5.33 9.72 -9.35
C LEU A 359 -6.35 8.61 -9.67
N ALA A 360 -6.02 7.35 -9.41
CA ALA A 360 -6.92 6.24 -9.63
C ALA A 360 -7.87 6.02 -8.44
N LYS A 361 -9.11 5.62 -8.73
CA LYS A 361 -10.16 5.34 -7.74
C LYS A 361 -10.96 4.11 -8.16
N TRP A 362 -11.42 3.29 -7.20
CA TRP A 362 -12.26 2.11 -7.48
C TRP A 362 -11.63 1.15 -8.48
N VAL A 363 -10.38 0.78 -8.22
CA VAL A 363 -9.64 -0.20 -9.04
C VAL A 363 -9.60 -1.54 -8.31
N THR A 364 -9.89 -2.63 -9.04
CA THR A 364 -9.76 -4.00 -8.53
C THR A 364 -8.65 -4.75 -9.25
N ILE A 365 -7.67 -5.25 -8.52
CA ILE A 365 -6.72 -6.27 -8.99
C ILE A 365 -7.10 -7.59 -8.32
N THR A 366 -7.54 -8.58 -9.08
CA THR A 366 -8.04 -9.84 -8.53
C THR A 366 -7.45 -11.04 -9.27
N HIS A 367 -7.25 -12.15 -8.55
CA HIS A 367 -6.74 -13.42 -9.11
C HIS A 367 -5.43 -13.25 -9.91
N SER A 368 -4.58 -12.31 -9.50
CA SER A 368 -3.41 -11.90 -10.26
C SER A 368 -2.12 -12.14 -9.48
N GLN A 369 -1.03 -12.51 -10.16
CA GLN A 369 0.18 -13.01 -9.52
C GLN A 369 1.42 -12.29 -10.07
N SER A 370 2.37 -12.00 -9.18
CA SER A 370 3.69 -11.46 -9.50
C SER A 370 4.75 -12.45 -9.06
N LEU A 371 5.28 -13.22 -10.01
CA LEU A 371 6.13 -14.37 -9.75
C LEU A 371 7.57 -14.11 -10.18
N ASP A 372 8.48 -14.81 -9.51
CA ASP A 372 9.88 -14.96 -9.87
C ASP A 372 10.59 -13.61 -10.08
N VAL A 373 10.32 -12.65 -9.19
CA VAL A 373 10.93 -11.32 -9.22
C VAL A 373 12.46 -11.44 -9.25
N VAL A 374 13.08 -10.79 -10.24
CA VAL A 374 14.53 -10.80 -10.43
C VAL A 374 15.09 -9.48 -9.93
N VAL A 375 15.95 -9.54 -8.91
CA VAL A 375 16.71 -8.38 -8.43
C VAL A 375 18.20 -8.72 -8.55
N PRO A 376 19.04 -7.82 -9.09
CA PRO A 376 20.48 -8.09 -9.17
C PRO A 376 21.09 -8.36 -7.79
N GLN A 377 21.97 -9.36 -7.69
CA GLN A 377 22.43 -9.97 -6.44
C GLN A 377 23.08 -8.97 -5.45
N GLU A 378 23.72 -7.92 -5.97
CA GLU A 378 24.39 -6.88 -5.21
C GLU A 378 23.44 -5.78 -4.67
N LYS A 379 22.17 -5.79 -5.09
CA LYS A 379 21.20 -4.74 -4.75
C LYS A 379 20.45 -5.07 -3.47
N ARG A 380 20.18 -4.01 -2.70
CA ARG A 380 19.46 -4.10 -1.43
C ARG A 380 18.06 -3.53 -1.50
N ASP A 381 17.78 -2.63 -2.44
CA ASP A 381 16.46 -2.00 -2.55
C ASP A 381 15.48 -2.97 -3.22
N ALA A 382 14.40 -3.26 -2.52
CA ALA A 382 13.40 -4.19 -2.99
C ALA A 382 12.39 -3.45 -3.89
N PRO A 383 12.03 -3.98 -5.07
CA PRO A 383 10.90 -3.46 -5.81
C PRO A 383 9.57 -3.86 -5.15
N ALA A 384 8.45 -3.37 -5.70
CA ALA A 384 7.11 -3.63 -5.19
C ALA A 384 6.28 -4.46 -6.18
N ALA A 385 5.71 -5.57 -5.71
CA ALA A 385 4.90 -6.46 -6.54
C ALA A 385 3.49 -5.89 -6.76
N PHE A 386 2.84 -5.44 -5.68
CA PHE A 386 1.56 -4.75 -5.73
C PHE A 386 1.65 -3.44 -4.96
N ASN A 387 1.30 -2.34 -5.62
CA ASN A 387 1.48 -1.00 -5.10
C ASN A 387 0.22 -0.16 -5.29
N ILE A 388 -0.20 0.54 -4.23
CA ILE A 388 -1.33 1.48 -4.25
C ILE A 388 -0.85 2.87 -3.83
N SER A 389 -0.98 3.83 -4.75
CA SER A 389 -0.94 5.26 -4.46
C SER A 389 -2.34 5.89 -4.51
N GLY A 390 -3.28 5.25 -5.22
CA GLY A 390 -4.67 5.68 -5.38
C GLY A 390 -5.51 5.42 -4.14
N GLN A 391 -6.83 5.34 -4.31
CA GLN A 391 -7.74 5.20 -3.17
C GLN A 391 -9.00 4.39 -3.49
N GLN A 392 -9.62 3.82 -2.45
CA GLN A 392 -10.78 2.94 -2.60
C GLN A 392 -10.46 1.75 -3.51
N SER A 393 -9.26 1.20 -3.38
CA SER A 393 -8.72 0.13 -4.21
C SER A 393 -8.83 -1.24 -3.51
N LEU A 394 -9.06 -2.28 -4.31
CA LEU A 394 -9.10 -3.66 -3.85
C LEU A 394 -8.06 -4.50 -4.57
N ILE A 395 -7.15 -5.12 -3.82
CA ILE A 395 -6.24 -6.14 -4.33
C ILE A 395 -6.53 -7.45 -3.61
N GLU A 396 -6.99 -8.47 -4.33
CA GLU A 396 -7.42 -9.73 -3.72
C GLU A 396 -6.99 -10.99 -4.47
N TYR A 397 -6.87 -12.09 -3.73
CA TYR A 397 -6.50 -13.40 -4.28
C TYR A 397 -5.19 -13.37 -5.09
N CYS A 398 -4.20 -12.61 -4.60
CA CYS A 398 -2.92 -12.46 -5.26
C CYS A 398 -1.84 -13.38 -4.71
N LYS A 399 -0.83 -13.67 -5.54
CA LYS A 399 0.38 -14.39 -5.14
C LYS A 399 1.64 -13.62 -5.51
N VAL A 400 2.62 -13.60 -4.61
CA VAL A 400 3.96 -13.06 -4.87
C VAL A 400 5.02 -14.14 -4.67
N THR A 401 5.94 -14.30 -5.62
CA THR A 401 7.20 -15.04 -5.42
C THR A 401 8.40 -14.23 -5.89
N GLY A 402 9.55 -14.45 -5.25
CA GLY A 402 10.82 -13.80 -5.62
C GLY A 402 11.48 -13.08 -4.44
N PHE A 403 12.70 -12.56 -4.65
CA PHE A 403 13.51 -12.01 -3.58
C PHE A 403 14.60 -11.03 -4.05
N PRO A 404 14.86 -9.95 -3.29
CA PRO A 404 14.01 -9.33 -2.27
C PRO A 404 12.78 -8.66 -2.89
N ILE A 405 11.68 -8.53 -2.14
CA ILE A 405 10.44 -7.92 -2.68
C ILE A 405 9.58 -7.30 -1.55
N HIS A 406 9.04 -6.12 -1.82
CA HIS A 406 7.90 -5.57 -1.08
C HIS A 406 6.62 -6.15 -1.72
N ALA A 407 5.99 -7.12 -1.07
CA ALA A 407 4.87 -7.87 -1.66
C ALA A 407 3.65 -6.97 -1.88
N TRP A 408 3.29 -6.17 -0.87
CA TRP A 408 2.11 -5.30 -0.87
C TRP A 408 2.43 -4.01 -0.13
N VAL A 409 2.26 -2.87 -0.82
CA VAL A 409 2.58 -1.57 -0.26
C VAL A 409 1.54 -0.52 -0.65
N THR A 410 1.35 0.45 0.24
CA THR A 410 0.84 1.78 -0.10
C THR A 410 1.99 2.79 -0.09
N GLN A 411 1.84 3.92 -0.80
CA GLN A 411 2.89 4.95 -0.90
C GLN A 411 2.63 6.14 0.03
N ALA A 412 3.46 7.18 -0.16
CA ALA A 412 3.33 8.44 0.54
C ALA A 412 1.94 9.05 0.37
N LEU A 413 1.33 9.44 1.48
CA LEU A 413 0.06 10.17 1.52
C LEU A 413 -1.09 9.44 0.77
N THR A 414 -1.05 8.11 0.74
CA THR A 414 -2.16 7.30 0.23
C THR A 414 -3.37 7.45 1.17
N ALA A 415 -4.47 7.94 0.61
CA ALA A 415 -5.69 8.24 1.34
C ALA A 415 -6.71 7.10 1.16
N GLY A 416 -6.79 6.18 2.12
CA GLY A 416 -7.69 5.04 2.05
C GLY A 416 -9.19 5.41 2.09
N PRO A 417 -10.09 4.43 2.25
CA PRO A 417 -9.78 3.03 2.54
C PRO A 417 -9.18 2.29 1.33
N ASP A 418 -8.22 1.40 1.58
CA ASP A 418 -7.70 0.43 0.59
C ASP A 418 -7.61 -0.96 1.22
N VAL A 419 -7.77 -2.02 0.42
CA VAL A 419 -7.80 -3.40 0.92
C VAL A 419 -6.85 -4.30 0.14
N PHE A 420 -6.04 -5.06 0.88
CA PHE A 420 -5.41 -6.28 0.43
C PHE A 420 -6.12 -7.48 1.09
N TYR A 421 -6.68 -8.40 0.31
CA TYR A 421 -7.49 -9.50 0.83
C TYR A 421 -7.10 -10.87 0.27
N LYS A 422 -6.83 -11.85 1.15
CA LYS A 422 -6.48 -13.24 0.76
C LYS A 422 -5.30 -13.32 -0.21
N CYS A 423 -4.29 -12.48 0.02
CA CYS A 423 -3.07 -12.51 -0.76
C CYS A 423 -1.99 -13.33 -0.04
N SER A 424 -1.17 -14.03 -0.82
CA SER A 424 -0.08 -14.86 -0.33
C SER A 424 1.27 -14.45 -0.91
N ALA A 425 2.33 -14.61 -0.14
CA ALA A 425 3.67 -14.30 -0.57
C ALA A 425 4.68 -15.32 -0.04
N GLU A 426 5.59 -15.75 -0.91
CA GLU A 426 6.61 -16.75 -0.60
C GLU A 426 7.95 -16.30 -1.16
N ALA A 427 8.97 -16.24 -0.29
CA ALA A 427 10.33 -15.94 -0.67
C ALA A 427 11.31 -16.68 0.24
N THR A 428 12.54 -16.85 -0.25
CA THR A 428 13.62 -17.50 0.50
C THR A 428 14.19 -16.63 1.63
N SER A 429 14.01 -15.30 1.59
CA SER A 429 14.22 -14.35 2.71
C SER A 429 13.67 -12.95 2.34
N ARG A 430 13.92 -11.90 3.15
CA ARG A 430 13.58 -10.45 2.95
C ARG A 430 12.35 -10.17 2.07
N ILE A 431 11.20 -10.62 2.54
CA ILE A 431 9.90 -10.26 2.00
C ILE A 431 9.08 -9.61 3.11
N ASP A 432 8.49 -8.47 2.80
CA ASP A 432 7.63 -7.72 3.70
C ASP A 432 6.38 -7.19 2.97
N GLY A 433 5.36 -6.85 3.75
CA GLY A 433 4.16 -6.17 3.27
C GLY A 433 3.66 -5.21 4.34
N ALA A 434 3.27 -4.01 3.93
CA ALA A 434 2.72 -2.91 4.75
C ALA A 434 2.95 -1.60 3.98
N PRO A 435 2.33 -0.47 4.41
CA PRO A 435 2.67 0.84 3.86
C PRO A 435 4.17 1.11 3.85
N HIS A 436 4.63 1.72 2.76
CA HIS A 436 6.06 1.84 2.48
C HIS A 436 6.68 3.11 3.06
N GLN A 437 5.98 4.25 3.05
CA GLN A 437 6.56 5.54 3.46
C GLN A 437 5.53 6.65 3.64
N ARG A 438 5.86 7.65 4.46
CA ARG A 438 5.23 8.98 4.50
C ARG A 438 3.70 8.99 4.59
N TRP A 439 3.19 8.37 5.65
CA TRP A 439 1.82 8.53 6.12
C TRP A 439 0.73 8.06 5.13
N GLY A 440 0.77 6.79 4.75
CA GLY A 440 -0.40 6.12 4.18
C GLY A 440 -1.43 5.86 5.27
N THR A 441 -2.72 5.99 4.94
CA THR A 441 -3.80 5.89 5.94
C THR A 441 -4.94 4.98 5.52
N GLY A 442 -5.44 4.16 6.44
CA GLY A 442 -6.63 3.34 6.21
C GLY A 442 -6.41 2.20 5.24
N THR A 443 -5.32 1.46 5.38
CA THR A 443 -5.12 0.21 4.65
C THR A 443 -5.54 -0.97 5.51
N LEU A 444 -6.38 -1.85 4.98
CA LEU A 444 -6.70 -3.14 5.58
C LEU A 444 -5.94 -4.26 4.88
N PHE A 445 -5.15 -4.99 5.65
CA PHE A 445 -4.53 -6.26 5.27
C PHE A 445 -5.34 -7.39 5.90
N ASP A 446 -6.13 -8.09 5.09
CA ASP A 446 -7.13 -9.06 5.54
C ASP A 446 -6.79 -10.47 5.03
N ASN A 447 -6.56 -11.41 5.95
CA ASN A 447 -6.17 -12.80 5.63
C ASN A 447 -4.93 -12.89 4.75
N MET A 448 -3.90 -12.10 5.05
CA MET A 448 -2.63 -12.17 4.34
C MET A 448 -1.83 -13.40 4.81
N SER A 449 -1.11 -14.06 3.90
CA SER A 449 -0.24 -15.20 4.22
C SER A 449 1.18 -14.98 3.72
N ILE A 450 2.17 -14.94 4.62
CA ILE A 450 3.57 -14.64 4.30
C ILE A 450 4.53 -15.53 5.11
N ALA A 451 4.74 -16.77 4.65
CA ALA A 451 5.28 -17.89 5.43
C ALA A 451 6.73 -17.71 5.96
N ASN A 452 7.47 -16.68 5.52
CA ASN A 452 8.83 -16.37 5.99
C ASN A 452 9.12 -14.85 6.01
N GLY A 453 8.08 -14.03 5.96
CA GLY A 453 8.20 -12.57 5.90
C GLY A 453 7.63 -11.86 7.10
N HIS A 454 7.58 -10.53 6.99
CA HIS A 454 7.15 -9.66 8.07
C HIS A 454 6.05 -8.70 7.60
N LEU A 455 5.08 -8.43 8.47
CA LEU A 455 4.10 -7.35 8.27
C LEU A 455 4.36 -6.21 9.27
N ALA A 456 4.52 -4.98 8.80
CA ALA A 456 5.03 -3.88 9.64
C ALA A 456 4.26 -2.57 9.49
N LEU A 457 3.30 -2.30 10.38
CA LEU A 457 2.70 -0.97 10.52
C LEU A 457 3.63 -0.15 11.44
N GLN A 458 4.57 0.60 10.86
CA GLN A 458 5.73 1.11 11.62
C GLN A 458 6.21 2.52 11.23
N ASN A 459 7.06 3.08 12.09
CA ASN A 459 7.98 4.16 11.81
C ASN A 459 9.25 3.61 11.17
N ARG A 460 9.42 3.83 9.87
CA ARG A 460 10.63 3.43 9.13
C ARG A 460 11.78 4.44 9.30
N GLY A 461 11.54 5.54 10.03
CA GLY A 461 12.55 6.53 10.41
C GLY A 461 13.40 7.00 9.23
N ASN A 462 14.71 6.79 9.33
CA ASN A 462 15.70 7.26 8.35
C ASN A 462 15.96 6.30 7.17
N PHE A 463 15.12 5.27 7.01
CA PHE A 463 15.13 4.39 5.84
C PHE A 463 14.78 5.20 4.58
N GLY A 464 15.20 4.69 3.42
CA GLY A 464 15.05 5.39 2.14
C GLY A 464 15.53 6.83 2.26
N SER A 465 14.83 7.79 1.65
CA SER A 465 15.16 9.22 1.76
C SER A 465 14.67 9.91 3.04
N GLY A 466 14.26 9.18 4.07
CA GLY A 466 13.51 9.71 5.21
C GLY A 466 12.04 9.30 5.09
N GLN A 467 11.81 7.99 5.21
CA GLN A 467 10.48 7.38 5.06
C GLN A 467 9.54 7.72 6.21
N GLY A 468 10.06 7.77 7.45
CA GLY A 468 9.29 8.09 8.65
C GLY A 468 8.14 7.12 8.93
N TRP A 469 7.09 7.60 9.59
CA TRP A 469 5.83 6.88 9.77
C TRP A 469 5.27 6.45 8.41
N SER A 470 5.13 5.16 8.19
CA SER A 470 4.57 4.64 6.93
C SER A 470 3.08 4.37 7.02
N ALA A 471 2.56 3.97 8.18
CA ALA A 471 1.19 3.54 8.41
C ALA A 471 0.49 4.35 9.51
N ALA A 472 -0.77 4.73 9.28
CA ALA A 472 -1.63 5.35 10.29
C ALA A 472 -3.10 4.96 10.06
N ASN A 473 -3.78 4.48 11.09
CA ASN A 473 -5.15 3.97 11.01
C ASN A 473 -5.29 2.73 10.12
N ASP A 474 -4.24 1.90 10.11
CA ASP A 474 -4.16 0.67 9.33
C ASP A 474 -4.46 -0.56 10.18
N VAL A 475 -4.96 -1.62 9.52
CA VAL A 475 -5.45 -2.83 10.18
C VAL A 475 -4.80 -4.07 9.59
N LEU A 476 -4.25 -4.94 10.44
CA LEU A 476 -3.96 -6.33 10.12
C LEU A 476 -5.10 -7.20 10.68
N TRP A 477 -5.76 -8.00 9.85
CA TRP A 477 -6.87 -8.87 10.25
C TRP A 477 -6.58 -10.31 9.85
N ASN A 478 -6.49 -11.21 10.84
CA ASN A 478 -6.27 -12.65 10.67
C ASN A 478 -5.07 -13.01 9.76
N CYS A 479 -4.05 -12.16 9.71
CA CYS A 479 -2.85 -12.42 8.91
C CYS A 479 -2.00 -13.55 9.52
N VAL A 480 -1.40 -14.37 8.67
CA VAL A 480 -0.43 -15.42 9.01
C VAL A 480 0.93 -15.03 8.47
N THR A 481 1.90 -14.84 9.37
CA THR A 481 3.24 -14.32 9.05
C THR A 481 4.28 -14.98 9.96
N LYS A 482 5.57 -14.86 9.62
CA LYS A 482 6.64 -15.25 10.55
C LYS A 482 6.63 -14.35 11.77
N ASP A 483 6.59 -13.05 11.54
CA ASP A 483 6.52 -12.01 12.57
C ASP A 483 5.75 -10.78 12.08
N TYR A 484 5.27 -9.94 13.00
CA TYR A 484 4.60 -8.68 12.67
C TYR A 484 4.91 -7.60 13.71
N LEU A 485 4.88 -6.34 13.29
CA LEU A 485 5.11 -5.15 14.10
C LEU A 485 3.94 -4.18 13.90
N VAL A 486 3.41 -3.67 15.01
CA VAL A 486 2.34 -2.68 15.03
C VAL A 486 2.73 -1.58 15.99
N GLU A 487 2.94 -0.39 15.45
CA GLU A 487 3.30 0.82 16.19
C GLU A 487 2.22 1.87 15.99
N ASN A 488 1.90 2.62 17.05
CA ASN A 488 1.01 3.77 16.97
C ASN A 488 1.83 5.04 16.71
N PRO A 489 1.53 5.76 15.61
CA PRO A 489 1.97 7.15 15.49
C PRO A 489 1.37 8.01 16.62
N PRO A 490 1.98 9.15 16.99
CA PRO A 490 1.48 9.97 18.10
C PRO A 490 0.04 10.50 17.96
N THR A 491 -0.50 10.56 16.74
CA THR A 491 -1.84 11.10 16.43
C THR A 491 -2.77 10.09 15.76
N ALA A 492 -2.41 8.81 15.73
CA ALA A 492 -3.18 7.79 15.04
C ALA A 492 -3.07 6.43 15.73
N HIS A 493 -3.95 5.51 15.36
CA HIS A 493 -3.91 4.14 15.85
C HIS A 493 -3.55 3.18 14.72
N ASN A 494 -2.84 2.10 15.01
CA ASN A 494 -2.73 0.96 14.12
C ASN A 494 -3.19 -0.28 14.90
N TRP A 495 -3.79 -1.22 14.19
CA TRP A 495 -4.41 -2.38 14.82
C TRP A 495 -3.96 -3.71 14.21
N ALA A 496 -3.87 -4.74 15.04
CA ALA A 496 -3.80 -6.13 14.61
C ALA A 496 -4.80 -6.98 15.39
N PHE A 497 -5.57 -7.79 14.66
CA PHE A 497 -6.63 -8.64 15.18
C PHE A 497 -6.41 -10.07 14.69
N GLY A 498 -6.24 -11.01 15.62
CA GLY A 498 -6.16 -12.44 15.30
C GLY A 498 -4.93 -12.87 14.49
N CYS A 499 -3.90 -12.03 14.42
CA CYS A 499 -2.70 -12.32 13.64
C CYS A 499 -1.87 -13.45 14.25
N GLN A 500 -1.43 -14.38 13.41
CA GLN A 500 -0.54 -15.49 13.74
C GLN A 500 0.87 -15.18 13.26
N GLY A 501 1.85 -15.36 14.15
CA GLY A 501 3.23 -14.96 13.96
C GLY A 501 3.80 -14.36 15.24
N THR A 502 5.11 -14.16 15.29
CA THR A 502 5.76 -13.54 16.46
C THR A 502 5.52 -12.03 16.45
N SER A 503 4.70 -11.52 17.38
CA SER A 503 4.58 -10.07 17.59
C SER A 503 5.92 -9.48 18.02
N GLN A 504 6.37 -8.45 17.33
CA GLN A 504 7.57 -7.68 17.65
C GLN A 504 7.21 -6.45 18.47
N THR A 505 8.21 -5.91 19.17
CA THR A 505 8.14 -4.65 19.91
C THR A 505 9.30 -3.75 19.50
N SER A 506 9.11 -2.44 19.58
CA SER A 506 10.16 -1.45 19.32
C SER A 506 10.20 -0.38 20.42
N ALA A 507 10.93 0.70 20.17
CA ALA A 507 10.93 1.88 21.05
C ALA A 507 9.72 2.80 20.83
N GLU A 508 9.00 2.61 19.72
CA GLU A 508 7.79 3.37 19.43
C GLU A 508 6.60 2.84 20.27
N PRO A 509 5.57 3.67 20.51
CA PRO A 509 4.36 3.21 21.19
C PRO A 509 3.74 2.01 20.47
N GLN A 510 3.47 0.93 21.19
CA GLN A 510 2.86 -0.25 20.59
C GLN A 510 1.42 0.05 20.14
N GLY A 511 1.05 -0.46 18.97
CA GLY A 511 -0.31 -0.45 18.48
C GLY A 511 -1.24 -1.40 19.22
N VAL A 512 -2.50 -1.43 18.82
CA VAL A 512 -3.50 -2.30 19.45
C VAL A 512 -3.37 -3.70 18.88
N ILE A 513 -3.08 -4.69 19.73
CA ILE A 513 -2.99 -6.09 19.33
C ILE A 513 -4.03 -6.89 20.11
N VAL A 514 -4.95 -7.54 19.40
CA VAL A 514 -6.06 -8.31 19.97
C VAL A 514 -5.96 -9.75 19.50
N SER A 515 -6.06 -10.70 20.44
CA SER A 515 -6.02 -12.14 20.15
C SER A 515 -4.77 -12.61 19.38
N PRO A 516 -3.54 -12.23 19.79
CA PRO A 516 -2.33 -12.65 19.08
C PRO A 516 -2.21 -14.18 19.09
N GLY A 517 -1.95 -14.78 17.92
CA GLY A 517 -1.82 -16.22 17.73
C GLY A 517 -3.15 -16.97 17.60
N GLN A 518 -4.30 -16.30 17.69
CA GLN A 518 -5.62 -16.93 17.56
C GLN A 518 -6.50 -16.12 16.61
N ALA A 519 -6.79 -16.70 15.44
CA ALA A 519 -7.69 -16.09 14.47
C ALA A 519 -9.07 -15.78 15.09
N LEU A 520 -9.63 -14.65 14.69
CA LEU A 520 -10.93 -14.16 15.14
C LEU A 520 -12.01 -14.44 14.10
N GLN A 521 -13.26 -14.46 14.56
CA GLN A 521 -14.42 -14.34 13.68
C GLN A 521 -14.85 -12.87 13.55
N PRO A 522 -15.30 -12.42 12.37
CA PRO A 522 -15.40 -13.16 11.12
C PRO A 522 -14.03 -13.48 10.53
N ASP A 523 -13.97 -14.51 9.68
CA ASP A 523 -12.72 -14.84 8.95
C ASP A 523 -12.13 -13.60 8.28
N SER A 524 -12.96 -12.77 7.63
CA SER A 524 -12.56 -11.51 7.00
C SER A 524 -13.41 -10.34 7.48
N LEU A 525 -12.73 -9.27 7.88
CA LEU A 525 -13.35 -7.99 8.22
C LEU A 525 -13.97 -7.33 6.98
N TYR A 526 -13.22 -7.26 5.88
CA TYR A 526 -13.69 -6.66 4.63
C TYR A 526 -14.97 -7.33 4.13
N VAL A 527 -15.00 -8.66 4.07
CA VAL A 527 -16.17 -9.40 3.59
C VAL A 527 -17.38 -9.21 4.51
N GLN A 528 -17.19 -9.16 5.82
CA GLN A 528 -18.28 -8.90 6.75
C GLN A 528 -18.81 -7.47 6.62
N GLN A 529 -17.93 -6.46 6.52
CA GLN A 529 -18.33 -5.07 6.28
C GLN A 529 -19.09 -4.93 4.97
N LEU A 530 -18.61 -5.56 3.90
CA LEU A 530 -19.29 -5.56 2.61
C LEU A 530 -20.66 -6.24 2.68
N ARG A 531 -20.76 -7.37 3.37
CA ARG A 531 -22.05 -8.05 3.59
C ARG A 531 -23.03 -7.13 4.32
N GLU A 532 -22.61 -6.48 5.40
CA GLU A 532 -23.48 -5.58 6.16
C GLU A 532 -23.91 -4.37 5.31
N ARG A 533 -22.99 -3.78 4.55
CA ARG A 533 -23.31 -2.68 3.63
C ARG A 533 -24.37 -3.08 2.60
N LEU A 534 -24.18 -4.23 1.94
CA LEU A 534 -25.10 -4.67 0.87
C LEU A 534 -26.49 -5.07 1.40
N HIS A 535 -26.60 -5.54 2.65
CA HIS A 535 -27.88 -5.94 3.25
C HIS A 535 -28.54 -4.85 4.10
N ASN A 536 -27.87 -3.73 4.35
CA ASN A 536 -28.44 -2.60 5.06
C ASN A 536 -28.48 -1.37 4.15
N PRO A 537 -29.65 -0.99 3.62
CA PRO A 537 -29.79 0.20 2.78
C PRO A 537 -29.27 1.48 3.43
N SER A 538 -29.25 1.59 4.77
CA SER A 538 -28.71 2.77 5.45
C SER A 538 -27.18 2.87 5.44
N LEU A 539 -26.49 1.82 5.01
CA LEU A 539 -25.03 1.76 4.86
C LEU A 539 -24.61 1.85 3.38
N ASN A 540 -25.56 1.72 2.45
CA ASN A 540 -25.28 1.95 1.04
C ASN A 540 -25.14 3.45 0.79
N PRO A 541 -24.02 3.90 0.22
CA PRO A 541 -23.79 5.32 -0.08
C PRO A 541 -24.75 5.85 -1.15
#